data_AF-A0A7C6CWM7-F1
#
_entry.id   AF-A0A7C6CWM7-F1
#
_cell.length_a   1.000
_cell.length_b   1.000
_cell.length_c   1.000
_cell.angle_alpha   90.00
_cell.angle_beta   90.00
_cell.angle_gamma   90.00
#
_symmetry.space_group_name_H-M   'P 1'
#
loop_
_entity.id
_entity.type
_entity.pdbx_description
1 polymer ?
#
loop_
_entity_poly.entity_id
_entity_poly.type
_entity_poly.pdbx_seq_one_letter_code
_entity_poly.pdbx_strand_id
1 'polypeptide(L)'
;MKERTKEILRDGFGCLINNAAAIRGAKNGPLWLTIVMFVLSVFLPVVPIFTAQANTNGSYFLNTYSYGLERYITSIGLDLKNNRQAEFNISEDHLLSVTENGVAVNFDEYGTLKEYASYVNTVTNQYDFLVYLAKAPTLSDKRLINSNISTVYYGLGSTDVSADTENIYRPSYMILYENGIYVAIYENNGTKGVVSSYVGDFKTTKASSTFLTDMMTVKDKESHNVAADILDDDYTAGVLKNFKRILDVSYETEKVHGMWISSGIYCAVFFGLGLVMGFLMWLLTRGKNNPNNYFSLWLCLKIAARLALAPALITLVVGFFLANQTPIIFIMTFGIRVMWISMKELRPIQN
;
A
#
# COMPACT_ATOMS: atom_id res chain seq x y z
N MET A 1 -35.83 29.63 10.90
CA MET A 1 -34.81 29.01 11.78
C MET A 1 -34.85 29.72 13.13
N LYS A 2 -35.04 29.01 14.25
CA LYS A 2 -35.16 29.63 15.59
C LYS A 2 -33.84 30.34 15.99
N GLU A 3 -33.93 31.48 16.69
CA GLU A 3 -32.79 32.28 17.20
C GLU A 3 -31.71 31.40 17.88
N ARG A 4 -32.14 30.54 18.80
CA ARG A 4 -31.27 29.57 19.50
C ARG A 4 -30.50 28.64 18.57
N THR A 5 -31.08 28.25 17.44
CA THR A 5 -30.41 27.40 16.43
C THR A 5 -29.32 28.18 15.70
N LYS A 6 -29.54 29.46 15.41
CA LYS A 6 -28.52 30.33 14.79
C LYS A 6 -27.33 30.55 15.72
N GLU A 7 -27.57 30.77 17.02
CA GLU A 7 -26.48 30.92 18.00
C GLU A 7 -25.66 29.65 18.17
N ILE A 8 -26.32 28.49 18.26
CA ILE A 8 -25.66 27.19 18.35
C ILE A 8 -24.78 26.92 17.12
N LEU A 9 -25.26 27.26 15.91
CA LEU A 9 -24.49 27.12 14.68
C LEU A 9 -23.34 28.13 14.61
N ARG A 10 -23.57 29.37 15.05
CA ARG A 10 -22.53 30.42 15.08
C ARG A 10 -21.39 30.05 16.02
N ASP A 11 -21.68 29.58 17.23
CA ASP A 11 -20.64 29.16 18.18
C ASP A 11 -20.06 27.79 17.81
N GLY A 12 -20.84 26.95 17.12
CA GLY A 12 -20.39 25.70 16.51
C GLY A 12 -19.33 25.94 15.43
N PHE A 13 -19.67 26.60 14.33
CA PHE A 13 -18.70 26.87 13.25
C PHE A 13 -17.70 27.97 13.61
N GLY A 14 -18.04 28.85 14.56
CA GLY A 14 -17.11 29.82 15.13
C GLY A 14 -15.90 29.16 15.80
N CYS A 15 -16.02 27.90 16.23
CA CYS A 15 -14.90 27.12 16.74
C CYS A 15 -13.89 26.72 15.65
N LEU A 16 -14.12 27.03 14.37
CA LEU A 16 -13.12 26.88 13.32
C LEU A 16 -12.09 28.01 13.33
N ILE A 17 -12.52 29.20 13.71
CA ILE A 17 -11.71 30.43 13.60
C ILE A 17 -11.29 30.93 14.98
N ASN A 18 -12.15 30.78 15.98
CA ASN A 18 -11.94 31.34 17.31
C ASN A 18 -11.96 30.26 18.41
N ASN A 19 -10.88 30.22 19.17
CA ASN A 19 -10.70 29.35 20.33
C ASN A 19 -11.68 29.64 21.47
N ALA A 20 -12.08 30.91 21.69
CA ALA A 20 -13.08 31.27 22.69
C ALA A 20 -14.48 30.71 22.33
N ALA A 21 -14.80 30.61 21.04
CA ALA A 21 -16.04 30.01 20.57
C ALA A 21 -16.08 28.50 20.86
N ALA A 22 -14.93 27.81 20.81
CA ALA A 22 -14.84 26.40 21.22
C ALA A 22 -15.18 26.22 22.71
N ILE A 23 -14.70 27.12 23.58
CA ILE A 23 -14.97 27.07 25.02
C ILE A 23 -16.45 27.38 25.32
N ARG A 24 -17.00 28.46 24.74
CA ARG A 24 -18.42 28.80 24.89
C ARG A 24 -19.33 27.70 24.37
N GLY A 25 -18.99 27.17 23.19
CA GLY A 25 -19.69 26.07 22.58
C GLY A 25 -19.64 24.80 23.43
N ALA A 26 -18.50 24.46 24.04
CA ALA A 26 -18.38 23.29 24.91
C ALA A 26 -19.18 23.43 26.22
N LYS A 27 -19.31 24.65 26.76
CA LYS A 27 -20.08 24.94 27.98
C LYS A 27 -21.59 24.96 27.74
N ASN A 28 -22.03 25.68 26.71
CA ASN A 28 -23.44 26.03 26.52
C ASN A 28 -24.09 25.31 25.33
N GLY A 29 -23.29 24.72 24.45
CA GLY A 29 -23.77 24.05 23.24
C GLY A 29 -24.25 22.61 23.51
N PRO A 30 -25.07 22.07 22.61
CA PRO A 30 -25.59 20.72 22.74
C PRO A 30 -24.48 19.67 22.59
N LEU A 31 -24.60 18.58 23.35
CA LEU A 31 -23.62 17.50 23.37
C LEU A 31 -23.47 16.82 22.00
N TRP A 32 -24.59 16.60 21.30
CA TRP A 32 -24.59 15.92 20.00
C TRP A 32 -23.70 16.65 18.98
N LEU A 33 -23.65 17.99 19.01
CA LEU A 33 -22.81 18.77 18.10
C LEU A 33 -21.33 18.53 18.38
N THR A 34 -20.94 18.47 19.66
CA THR A 34 -19.57 18.14 20.06
C THR A 34 -19.18 16.73 19.59
N ILE A 35 -20.09 15.77 19.70
CA ILE A 35 -19.86 14.39 19.24
C ILE A 35 -19.64 14.37 17.72
N VAL A 36 -20.53 15.01 16.96
CA VAL A 36 -20.40 15.09 15.49
C VAL A 36 -19.09 15.75 15.09
N MET A 37 -18.70 16.85 15.73
CA MET A 37 -17.43 17.53 15.45
C MET A 37 -16.23 16.65 15.76
N PHE A 38 -16.27 15.90 16.86
CA PHE A 38 -15.21 14.99 17.22
C PHE A 38 -15.07 13.84 16.22
N VAL A 39 -16.19 13.21 15.87
CA VAL A 39 -16.24 12.14 14.85
C VAL A 39 -15.67 12.65 13.53
N LEU A 40 -16.13 13.82 13.05
CA LEU A 40 -15.60 14.43 11.84
C LEU A 40 -14.10 14.74 11.96
N SER A 41 -13.64 15.22 13.12
CA SER A 41 -12.22 15.51 13.32
C SER A 41 -11.32 14.28 13.28
N VAL A 42 -11.86 13.10 13.56
CA VAL A 42 -11.13 11.82 13.46
C VAL A 42 -11.12 11.31 12.02
N PHE A 43 -12.24 11.43 11.28
CA PHE A 43 -12.35 10.88 9.93
C PHE A 43 -11.77 11.77 8.82
N LEU A 44 -11.93 13.09 8.90
CA LEU A 44 -11.46 14.00 7.84
C LEU A 44 -9.95 13.88 7.56
N PRO A 45 -9.06 13.78 8.56
CA PRO A 45 -7.62 13.63 8.30
C PRO A 45 -7.25 12.25 7.74
N VAL A 46 -8.15 11.27 7.81
CA VAL A 46 -7.91 9.92 7.29
C VAL A 46 -8.20 9.83 5.80
N VAL A 47 -9.06 10.70 5.27
CA VAL A 47 -9.43 10.69 3.84
C VAL A 47 -8.21 10.77 2.92
N PRO A 48 -7.24 11.69 3.12
CA PRO A 48 -6.06 11.74 2.25
C PRO A 48 -5.20 10.47 2.33
N ILE A 49 -5.10 9.88 3.52
CA ILE A 49 -4.36 8.62 3.75
C ILE A 49 -5.05 7.48 3.01
N PHE A 50 -6.37 7.38 3.12
CA PHE A 50 -7.18 6.39 2.42
C PHE A 50 -7.03 6.53 0.90
N THR A 51 -7.10 7.75 0.36
CA THR A 51 -6.92 7.99 -1.08
C THR A 51 -5.51 7.70 -1.57
N ALA A 52 -4.49 7.99 -0.77
CA ALA A 52 -3.11 7.70 -1.14
C ALA A 52 -2.88 6.19 -1.27
N GLN A 53 -3.42 5.40 -0.34
CA GLN A 53 -3.38 3.94 -0.44
C GLN A 53 -4.21 3.42 -1.62
N ALA A 54 -5.38 4.00 -1.90
CA ALA A 54 -6.21 3.62 -3.05
C ALA A 54 -5.52 3.83 -4.41
N ASN A 55 -4.60 4.80 -4.49
CA ASN A 55 -3.85 5.12 -5.70
C ASN A 55 -2.54 4.32 -5.84
N THR A 56 -2.25 3.39 -4.94
CA THR A 56 -1.08 2.51 -5.08
C THR A 56 -1.35 1.44 -6.14
N ASN A 57 -0.41 1.29 -7.07
CA ASN A 57 -0.48 0.29 -8.13
C ASN A 57 0.55 -0.81 -7.87
N GLY A 58 0.12 -2.04 -8.10
CA GLY A 58 0.98 -3.22 -7.96
C GLY A 58 2.21 -3.14 -8.84
N SER A 59 2.10 -2.55 -10.04
CA SER A 59 3.19 -2.42 -11.01
C SER A 59 4.27 -1.39 -10.62
N TYR A 60 4.09 -0.61 -9.55
CA TYR A 60 5.01 0.48 -9.20
C TYR A 60 6.43 -0.01 -8.91
N PHE A 61 6.60 -1.23 -8.40
CA PHE A 61 7.91 -1.83 -8.15
C PHE A 61 8.77 -1.95 -9.44
N LEU A 62 8.12 -2.07 -10.60
CA LEU A 62 8.80 -2.14 -11.90
C LEU A 62 9.28 -0.79 -12.41
N ASN A 63 8.89 0.34 -11.80
CA ASN A 63 9.34 1.67 -12.23
C ASN A 63 10.78 1.96 -11.78
N THR A 64 11.29 1.24 -10.78
CA THR A 64 12.64 1.47 -10.22
C THR A 64 13.71 0.73 -11.01
N TYR A 65 13.41 -0.48 -11.51
CA TYR A 65 14.37 -1.32 -12.24
C TYR A 65 13.61 -2.28 -13.15
N SER A 66 13.62 -2.02 -14.47
CA SER A 66 12.94 -2.88 -15.47
C SER A 66 13.85 -3.28 -16.62
N TYR A 67 15.16 -3.07 -16.53
CA TYR A 67 16.05 -3.20 -17.69
C TYR A 67 15.99 -4.62 -18.28
N GLY A 68 15.45 -4.72 -19.50
CA GLY A 68 15.31 -5.99 -20.22
C GLY A 68 14.15 -6.88 -19.79
N LEU A 69 13.38 -6.50 -18.76
CA LEU A 69 12.27 -7.31 -18.24
C LEU A 69 11.20 -7.56 -19.30
N GLU A 70 10.92 -6.56 -20.15
CA GLU A 70 10.05 -6.69 -21.32
C GLU A 70 10.48 -7.83 -22.24
N ARG A 71 11.79 -7.99 -22.49
CA ARG A 71 12.34 -9.05 -23.33
C ARG A 71 12.33 -10.39 -22.61
N TYR A 72 12.64 -10.42 -21.31
CA TYR A 72 12.67 -11.65 -20.51
C TYR A 72 11.27 -12.27 -20.42
N ILE A 73 10.27 -11.47 -20.06
CA ILE A 73 8.87 -11.92 -19.95
C ILE A 73 8.34 -12.36 -21.32
N THR A 74 8.65 -11.60 -22.38
CA THR A 74 8.20 -11.95 -23.72
C THR A 74 8.83 -13.25 -24.20
N SER A 75 10.13 -13.43 -24.00
CA SER A 75 10.85 -14.64 -24.39
C SER A 75 10.31 -15.87 -23.66
N ILE A 76 10.16 -15.79 -22.33
CA ILE A 76 9.58 -16.87 -21.54
C ILE A 76 8.13 -17.17 -21.97
N GLY A 77 7.32 -16.13 -22.18
CA GLY A 77 5.94 -16.30 -22.62
C GLY A 77 5.81 -16.97 -23.98
N LEU A 78 6.71 -16.66 -24.92
CA LEU A 78 6.75 -17.31 -26.24
C LEU A 78 7.26 -18.74 -26.16
N ASP A 79 8.27 -19.03 -25.35
CA ASP A 79 8.74 -20.40 -25.12
C ASP A 79 7.61 -21.28 -24.55
N LEU A 80 6.96 -20.81 -23.48
CA LEU A 80 5.84 -21.49 -22.86
C LEU A 80 4.69 -21.72 -23.84
N LYS A 81 4.31 -20.71 -24.63
CA LYS A 81 3.19 -20.80 -25.57
C LYS A 81 3.52 -21.67 -26.79
N ASN A 82 4.66 -21.44 -27.44
CA ASN A 82 4.96 -22.03 -28.75
C ASN A 82 5.63 -23.40 -28.63
N ASN A 83 6.52 -23.59 -27.65
CA ASN A 83 7.28 -24.84 -27.51
C ASN A 83 6.58 -25.84 -26.59
N ARG A 84 5.96 -25.35 -25.51
CA ARG A 84 5.33 -26.22 -24.49
C ARG A 84 3.81 -26.29 -24.58
N GLN A 85 3.20 -25.41 -25.39
CA GLN A 85 1.74 -25.25 -25.45
C GLN A 85 1.15 -25.10 -24.05
N ALA A 86 1.84 -24.32 -23.21
CA ALA A 86 1.46 -24.06 -21.84
C ALA A 86 0.34 -23.01 -21.80
N GLU A 87 -0.57 -23.15 -20.85
CA GLU A 87 -1.60 -22.16 -20.56
C GLU A 87 -1.83 -22.06 -19.05
N PHE A 88 -2.06 -20.83 -18.61
CA PHE A 88 -2.32 -20.53 -17.21
C PHE A 88 -3.82 -20.36 -17.02
N ASN A 89 -4.39 -21.19 -16.16
CA ASN A 89 -5.82 -21.27 -15.91
C ASN A 89 -6.10 -20.81 -14.48
N ILE A 90 -6.82 -19.71 -14.33
CA ILE A 90 -7.33 -19.25 -13.03
C ILE A 90 -8.76 -19.76 -12.90
N SER A 91 -8.97 -20.66 -11.94
CA SER A 91 -10.29 -21.23 -11.65
C SER A 91 -11.25 -20.21 -11.03
N GLU A 92 -12.53 -20.57 -10.94
CA GLU A 92 -13.52 -19.77 -10.20
C GLU A 92 -13.18 -19.62 -8.71
N ASP A 93 -12.44 -20.58 -8.15
CA ASP A 93 -11.92 -20.51 -6.78
C ASP A 93 -10.68 -19.60 -6.65
N HIS A 94 -10.32 -18.88 -7.72
CA HIS A 94 -9.14 -18.01 -7.80
C HIS A 94 -7.82 -18.75 -7.57
N LEU A 95 -7.76 -20.00 -8.00
CA LEU A 95 -6.54 -20.81 -7.96
C LEU A 95 -5.95 -20.93 -9.36
N LEU A 96 -4.65 -20.65 -9.45
CA LEU A 96 -3.84 -20.86 -10.63
C LEU A 96 -3.56 -22.37 -10.78
N SER A 97 -3.86 -22.86 -11.97
CA SER A 97 -3.45 -24.16 -12.48
C SER A 97 -2.76 -23.97 -13.83
N VAL A 98 -1.87 -24.89 -14.18
CA VAL A 98 -1.10 -24.81 -15.42
C VAL A 98 -1.36 -26.07 -16.23
N THR A 99 -1.58 -25.90 -17.53
CA THR A 99 -1.74 -27.01 -18.49
C THR A 99 -0.67 -26.92 -19.56
N GLU A 100 -0.06 -28.04 -19.92
CA GLU A 100 0.89 -28.15 -21.04
C GLU A 100 0.42 -29.24 -22.00
N ASN A 101 0.35 -28.92 -23.29
CA ASN A 101 -0.18 -29.83 -24.32
C ASN A 101 -1.55 -30.43 -23.92
N GLY A 102 -2.39 -29.65 -23.22
CA GLY A 102 -3.70 -30.06 -22.72
C GLY A 102 -3.69 -30.96 -21.47
N VAL A 103 -2.54 -31.24 -20.87
CA VAL A 103 -2.41 -32.04 -19.64
C VAL A 103 -2.12 -31.14 -18.45
N ALA A 104 -2.81 -31.36 -17.33
CA ALA A 104 -2.55 -30.62 -16.10
C ALA A 104 -1.14 -30.92 -15.57
N VAL A 105 -0.41 -29.85 -15.23
CA VAL A 105 0.91 -29.96 -14.61
C VAL A 105 0.71 -30.19 -13.11
N ASN A 106 1.18 -31.34 -12.60
CA ASN A 106 1.16 -31.62 -11.17
C ASN A 106 2.29 -30.86 -10.46
N PHE A 107 1.95 -30.20 -9.35
CA PHE A 107 2.88 -29.44 -8.53
C PHE A 107 3.41 -30.32 -7.38
N ASP A 108 4.58 -30.95 -7.56
CA ASP A 108 5.27 -31.62 -6.45
C ASP A 108 6.16 -30.66 -5.63
N GLU A 109 6.33 -30.99 -4.36
CA GLU A 109 6.56 -30.09 -3.22
C GLU A 109 7.97 -29.46 -3.04
N TYR A 110 7.98 -28.44 -2.18
CA TYR A 110 9.07 -27.51 -1.87
C TYR A 110 10.20 -28.09 -1.00
N GLY A 111 11.29 -28.45 -1.66
CA GLY A 111 12.66 -28.56 -1.17
C GLY A 111 13.57 -27.72 -2.08
N THR A 112 14.63 -28.29 -2.68
CA THR A 112 15.43 -27.56 -3.69
C THR A 112 14.62 -27.38 -4.98
N LEU A 113 13.98 -26.22 -5.04
CA LEU A 113 13.07 -25.70 -6.06
C LEU A 113 13.38 -26.10 -7.52
N LYS A 114 12.32 -26.38 -8.28
CA LYS A 114 12.39 -26.62 -9.72
C LYS A 114 12.04 -25.37 -10.51
N GLU A 115 12.97 -24.97 -11.36
CA GLU A 115 12.75 -23.98 -12.41
C GLU A 115 11.64 -24.47 -13.35
N TYR A 116 10.69 -23.59 -13.66
CA TYR A 116 9.65 -23.84 -14.64
C TYR A 116 10.02 -23.29 -16.01
N ALA A 117 10.54 -22.06 -16.05
CA ALA A 117 11.07 -21.43 -17.25
C ALA A 117 12.16 -20.43 -16.87
N SER A 118 13.04 -20.13 -17.80
CA SER A 118 14.12 -19.17 -17.60
C SER A 118 14.41 -18.36 -18.85
N TYR A 119 15.05 -17.22 -18.63
CA TYR A 119 15.71 -16.47 -19.67
C TYR A 119 17.21 -16.46 -19.41
N VAL A 120 17.97 -17.03 -20.35
CA VAL A 120 19.43 -17.03 -20.36
C VAL A 120 19.92 -15.98 -21.35
N ASN A 121 20.79 -15.09 -20.87
CA ASN A 121 21.47 -14.13 -21.72
C ASN A 121 22.48 -14.85 -22.63
N THR A 122 22.30 -14.75 -23.93
CA THR A 122 23.17 -15.43 -24.90
C THR A 122 24.60 -14.88 -24.95
N VAL A 123 24.83 -13.66 -24.47
CA VAL A 123 26.15 -13.01 -24.46
C VAL A 123 26.94 -13.40 -23.20
N THR A 124 26.30 -13.33 -22.03
CA THR A 124 26.97 -13.61 -20.75
C THR A 124 26.82 -15.05 -20.29
N ASN A 125 25.92 -15.84 -20.88
CA ASN A 125 25.57 -17.20 -20.46
C ASN A 125 25.10 -17.27 -18.99
N GLN A 126 24.35 -16.25 -18.57
CA GLN A 126 23.81 -16.08 -17.21
C GLN A 126 22.29 -16.06 -17.25
N TYR A 127 21.64 -16.44 -16.15
CA TYR A 127 20.21 -16.19 -15.97
C TYR A 127 19.96 -14.71 -15.69
N ASP A 128 19.17 -14.04 -16.52
CA ASP A 128 18.68 -12.70 -16.17
C ASP A 128 17.33 -12.79 -15.44
N PHE A 129 16.53 -13.83 -15.73
CA PHE A 129 15.22 -14.02 -15.11
C PHE A 129 14.83 -15.50 -14.99
N LEU A 130 14.30 -15.89 -13.83
CA LEU A 130 13.84 -17.24 -13.53
C LEU A 130 12.36 -17.26 -13.13
N VAL A 131 11.62 -18.26 -13.58
CA VAL A 131 10.22 -18.48 -13.20
C VAL A 131 10.09 -19.82 -12.52
N TYR A 132 9.56 -19.81 -11.30
CA TYR A 132 9.27 -20.98 -10.51
C TYR A 132 7.75 -21.14 -10.40
N LEU A 133 7.26 -22.38 -10.49
CA LEU A 133 5.91 -22.75 -10.07
C LEU A 133 6.04 -23.56 -8.81
N ALA A 134 5.25 -23.29 -7.77
CA ALA A 134 5.00 -24.31 -6.77
C ALA A 134 3.86 -24.02 -5.80
N LYS A 135 3.54 -25.06 -5.01
CA LYS A 135 2.34 -25.16 -4.18
C LYS A 135 2.62 -24.77 -2.73
N ALA A 136 2.19 -23.58 -2.34
CA ALA A 136 2.40 -23.05 -0.99
C ALA A 136 1.06 -22.54 -0.42
N PRO A 137 0.26 -23.42 0.21
CA PRO A 137 -1.05 -23.04 0.72
C PRO A 137 -0.95 -22.06 1.89
N THR A 138 0.12 -22.14 2.70
CA THR A 138 0.30 -21.27 3.87
C THR A 138 1.33 -20.16 3.65
N LEU A 139 1.19 -19.05 4.39
CA LEU A 139 2.16 -17.95 4.37
C LEU A 139 3.54 -18.37 4.89
N SER A 140 3.57 -19.29 5.87
CA SER A 140 4.80 -19.89 6.41
C SER A 140 5.60 -20.60 5.32
N ASP A 141 4.93 -21.38 4.49
CA ASP A 141 5.58 -22.08 3.37
C ASP A 141 6.15 -21.04 2.41
N LYS A 142 5.33 -20.08 1.96
CA LYS A 142 5.79 -19.01 1.04
C LYS A 142 7.03 -18.28 1.55
N ARG A 143 7.11 -18.03 2.86
CA ARG A 143 8.28 -17.41 3.50
C ARG A 143 9.51 -18.31 3.46
N LEU A 144 9.36 -19.58 3.79
CA LEU A 144 10.45 -20.57 3.75
C LEU A 144 11.02 -20.70 2.32
N ILE A 145 10.12 -20.72 1.35
CA ILE A 145 10.42 -20.77 -0.09
C ILE A 145 11.22 -19.57 -0.52
N ASN A 146 10.73 -18.37 -0.20
CA ASN A 146 11.41 -17.13 -0.52
C ASN A 146 12.77 -17.05 0.15
N SER A 147 12.88 -17.50 1.42
CA SER A 147 14.18 -17.54 2.10
C SER A 147 15.14 -18.49 1.39
N ASN A 148 14.70 -19.68 0.98
CA ASN A 148 15.54 -20.67 0.31
C ASN A 148 16.04 -20.13 -1.04
N ILE A 149 15.17 -19.61 -1.91
CA ILE A 149 15.58 -19.03 -3.21
C ILE A 149 16.53 -17.84 -2.99
N SER A 150 16.23 -16.99 -2.01
CA SER A 150 17.07 -15.82 -1.70
C SER A 150 18.46 -16.19 -1.15
N THR A 151 18.76 -17.47 -0.92
CA THR A 151 20.10 -17.95 -0.54
C THR A 151 20.85 -18.60 -1.69
N VAL A 152 20.21 -18.84 -2.83
CA VAL A 152 20.84 -19.44 -4.02
C VAL A 152 21.67 -18.37 -4.73
N TYR A 153 22.90 -18.72 -5.06
CA TYR A 153 23.82 -17.90 -5.85
C TYR A 153 24.27 -18.68 -7.08
N TYR A 154 24.56 -17.96 -8.15
CA TYR A 154 25.05 -18.53 -9.41
C TYR A 154 26.45 -18.02 -9.70
N GLY A 155 27.29 -18.84 -10.33
CA GLY A 155 28.63 -18.43 -10.74
C GLY A 155 28.58 -17.44 -11.90
N LEU A 156 29.32 -16.33 -11.83
CA LEU A 156 29.36 -15.31 -12.88
C LEU A 156 29.74 -15.93 -14.23
N GLY A 157 28.84 -15.83 -15.22
CA GLY A 157 29.05 -16.39 -16.56
C GLY A 157 28.55 -17.83 -16.72
N SER A 158 27.84 -18.33 -15.71
CA SER A 158 27.27 -19.67 -15.66
C SER A 158 25.81 -19.65 -15.21
N THR A 159 25.11 -20.73 -15.56
CA THR A 159 23.79 -21.12 -15.08
C THR A 159 23.86 -22.10 -13.90
N ASP A 160 25.07 -22.46 -13.45
CA ASP A 160 25.29 -23.38 -12.34
C ASP A 160 25.22 -22.65 -10.99
N VAL A 161 24.58 -23.31 -10.02
CA VAL A 161 24.55 -22.85 -8.63
C VAL A 161 25.97 -22.91 -8.07
N SER A 162 26.45 -21.81 -7.52
CA SER A 162 27.77 -21.71 -6.91
C SER A 162 27.67 -21.69 -5.39
N ALA A 163 28.56 -22.45 -4.73
CA ALA A 163 28.78 -22.38 -3.29
C ALA A 163 29.90 -21.39 -2.92
N ASP A 164 30.56 -20.79 -3.91
CA ASP A 164 31.68 -19.87 -3.70
C ASP A 164 31.20 -18.49 -3.25
N THR A 165 32.10 -17.74 -2.60
CA THR A 165 31.83 -16.36 -2.15
C THR A 165 32.32 -15.30 -3.11
N GLU A 166 33.12 -15.67 -4.11
CA GLU A 166 33.70 -14.78 -5.11
C GLU A 166 33.11 -15.05 -6.49
N ASN A 167 32.96 -14.00 -7.31
CA ASN A 167 32.41 -14.09 -8.67
C ASN A 167 31.04 -14.78 -8.73
N ILE A 168 30.12 -14.40 -7.84
CA ILE A 168 28.74 -14.86 -7.83
C ILE A 168 27.78 -13.75 -8.23
N TYR A 169 26.57 -14.12 -8.64
CA TYR A 169 25.46 -13.20 -8.87
C TYR A 169 24.12 -13.83 -8.48
N ARG A 170 23.08 -13.01 -8.45
CA ARG A 170 21.70 -13.45 -8.24
C ARG A 170 20.79 -13.02 -9.40
N PRO A 171 20.16 -13.96 -10.09
CA PRO A 171 19.15 -13.65 -11.10
C PRO A 171 17.89 -13.08 -10.46
N SER A 172 17.19 -12.23 -11.21
CA SER A 172 15.81 -11.86 -10.87
C SER A 172 14.91 -13.08 -11.01
N TYR A 173 13.85 -13.16 -10.20
CA TYR A 173 12.97 -14.30 -10.26
C TYR A 173 11.50 -13.96 -9.98
N MET A 174 10.62 -14.81 -10.49
CA MET A 174 9.20 -14.82 -10.21
C MET A 174 8.80 -16.21 -9.71
N ILE A 175 7.93 -16.24 -8.71
CA ILE A 175 7.29 -17.46 -8.22
C ILE A 175 5.80 -17.29 -8.44
N LEU A 176 5.22 -18.23 -9.17
CA LEU A 176 3.78 -18.36 -9.28
C LEU A 176 3.34 -19.44 -8.29
N TYR A 177 2.55 -19.01 -7.31
CA TYR A 177 1.86 -19.88 -6.38
C TYR A 177 0.46 -20.19 -6.90
N GLU A 178 -0.14 -21.28 -6.42
CA GLU A 178 -1.55 -21.59 -6.73
C GLU A 178 -2.49 -20.43 -6.37
N ASN A 179 -2.18 -19.61 -5.36
CA ASN A 179 -3.07 -18.52 -4.91
C ASN A 179 -2.47 -17.11 -5.08
N GLY A 180 -1.35 -16.97 -5.79
CA GLY A 180 -0.74 -15.65 -5.97
C GLY A 180 0.61 -15.66 -6.66
N ILE A 181 1.29 -14.53 -6.60
CA ILE A 181 2.52 -14.27 -7.33
C ILE A 181 3.51 -13.53 -6.43
N TYR A 182 4.78 -13.88 -6.56
CA TYR A 182 5.90 -13.15 -5.96
C TYR A 182 6.93 -12.84 -7.04
N VAL A 183 7.43 -11.61 -7.05
CA VAL A 183 8.51 -11.20 -7.97
C VAL A 183 9.59 -10.53 -7.16
N ALA A 184 10.84 -10.89 -7.40
CA ALA A 184 12.02 -10.26 -6.83
C ALA A 184 12.98 -9.86 -7.95
N ILE A 185 13.37 -8.59 -7.96
CA ILE A 185 14.27 -8.02 -8.95
C ILE A 185 15.60 -7.70 -8.27
N TYR A 186 16.69 -8.18 -8.86
CA TYR A 186 18.06 -7.91 -8.45
C TYR A 186 18.74 -7.01 -9.47
N GLU A 187 19.80 -6.31 -9.03
CA GLU A 187 20.68 -5.60 -9.96
C GLU A 187 21.41 -6.60 -10.85
N ASN A 188 21.71 -6.20 -12.09
CA ASN A 188 22.50 -7.03 -13.00
C ASN A 188 23.87 -7.34 -12.38
N ASN A 189 24.24 -8.63 -12.32
CA ASN A 189 25.43 -9.13 -11.63
C ASN A 189 25.53 -8.73 -10.14
N GLY A 190 24.41 -8.35 -9.53
CA GLY A 190 24.34 -7.96 -8.13
C GLY A 190 24.42 -9.17 -7.20
N THR A 191 25.21 -9.04 -6.15
CA THR A 191 25.24 -9.99 -5.01
C THR A 191 24.46 -9.49 -3.80
N LYS A 192 24.10 -8.20 -3.80
CA LYS A 192 23.44 -7.52 -2.69
C LYS A 192 21.92 -7.49 -2.89
N GLY A 193 21.22 -7.21 -1.80
CA GLY A 193 19.80 -7.47 -1.58
C GLY A 193 18.85 -7.04 -2.71
N VAL A 194 17.64 -7.61 -2.66
CA VAL A 194 16.56 -7.36 -3.62
C VAL A 194 16.33 -5.86 -3.81
N VAL A 195 16.43 -5.39 -5.06
CA VAL A 195 16.20 -3.98 -5.44
C VAL A 195 14.73 -3.63 -5.30
N SER A 196 13.88 -4.54 -5.76
CA SER A 196 12.45 -4.39 -5.65
C SER A 196 11.76 -5.73 -5.58
N SER A 197 10.70 -5.81 -4.79
CA SER A 197 9.89 -7.02 -4.69
C SER A 197 8.42 -6.71 -4.73
N TYR A 198 7.65 -7.71 -5.14
CA TYR A 198 6.22 -7.65 -5.28
C TYR A 198 5.59 -8.93 -4.75
N VAL A 199 4.47 -8.79 -4.04
CA VAL A 199 3.62 -9.88 -3.57
C VAL A 199 2.20 -9.54 -4.01
N GLY A 200 1.52 -10.48 -4.64
CA GLY A 200 0.11 -10.37 -5.02
C GLY A 200 -0.64 -11.68 -4.85
N ASP A 201 -1.97 -11.62 -4.87
CA ASP A 201 -2.87 -12.77 -4.84
C ASP A 201 -3.84 -12.79 -6.02
N PHE A 202 -4.41 -13.95 -6.35
CA PHE A 202 -5.32 -14.08 -7.49
C PHE A 202 -6.80 -13.87 -7.12
N LYS A 203 -7.13 -13.50 -5.88
CA LYS A 203 -8.52 -13.45 -5.38
C LYS A 203 -9.41 -12.44 -6.12
N THR A 204 -8.82 -11.38 -6.63
CA THR A 204 -9.51 -10.34 -7.41
C THR A 204 -9.32 -10.53 -8.92
N THR A 205 -8.53 -11.52 -9.32
CA THR A 205 -8.26 -11.80 -10.73
C THR A 205 -9.44 -12.57 -11.31
N LYS A 206 -9.90 -12.13 -12.49
CA LYS A 206 -11.00 -12.79 -13.19
C LYS A 206 -10.58 -14.21 -13.59
N ALA A 207 -11.44 -15.18 -13.32
CA ALA A 207 -11.27 -16.54 -13.82
C ALA A 207 -11.09 -16.50 -15.35
N SER A 208 -10.02 -17.14 -15.83
CA SER A 208 -9.65 -17.18 -17.23
C SER A 208 -8.89 -18.47 -17.51
N SER A 209 -9.23 -19.13 -18.60
CA SER A 209 -8.51 -20.28 -19.13
C SER A 209 -7.49 -19.91 -20.21
N THR A 210 -7.25 -18.61 -20.40
CA THR A 210 -6.37 -18.06 -21.45
C THR A 210 -5.43 -17.01 -20.88
N PHE A 211 -5.06 -17.10 -19.60
CA PHE A 211 -4.33 -16.03 -18.93
C PHE A 211 -2.95 -15.74 -19.54
N LEU A 212 -2.19 -16.78 -19.92
CA LEU A 212 -0.91 -16.60 -20.60
C LEU A 212 -1.14 -16.06 -22.01
N THR A 213 -2.12 -16.60 -22.73
CA THR A 213 -2.47 -16.11 -24.07
C THR A 213 -2.92 -14.64 -24.05
N ASP A 214 -3.69 -14.22 -23.05
CA ASP A 214 -4.14 -12.84 -22.86
C ASP A 214 -2.98 -11.90 -22.53
N MET A 215 -1.99 -12.39 -21.78
CA MET A 215 -0.75 -11.63 -21.51
C MET A 215 0.04 -11.39 -22.79
N MET A 216 0.15 -12.41 -23.65
CA MET A 216 0.91 -12.36 -24.91
C MET A 216 0.16 -11.67 -26.06
N THR A 217 -1.15 -11.44 -25.93
CA THR A 217 -1.93 -10.80 -27.00
C THR A 217 -1.78 -9.28 -26.92
N VAL A 218 -0.97 -8.71 -27.80
CA VAL A 218 -0.78 -7.26 -27.95
C VAL A 218 -1.61 -6.75 -29.12
N LYS A 219 -2.32 -5.64 -28.91
CA LYS A 219 -3.10 -4.96 -29.94
C LYS A 219 -2.51 -3.60 -30.27
N ASP A 220 -2.54 -3.23 -31.55
CA ASP A 220 -2.16 -1.90 -32.00
C ASP A 220 -3.24 -0.84 -31.66
N LYS A 221 -3.01 0.41 -32.09
CA LYS A 221 -3.95 1.52 -31.89
C LYS A 221 -5.29 1.34 -32.60
N GLU A 222 -5.34 0.52 -33.64
CA GLU A 222 -6.51 0.17 -34.44
C GLU A 222 -7.18 -1.13 -33.98
N SER A 223 -6.72 -1.71 -32.85
CA SER A 223 -7.18 -2.97 -32.27
C SER A 223 -6.85 -4.23 -33.08
N HIS A 224 -5.90 -4.15 -34.02
CA HIS A 224 -5.35 -5.31 -34.71
C HIS A 224 -4.31 -6.02 -33.84
N ASN A 225 -4.25 -7.36 -33.92
CA ASN A 225 -3.24 -8.11 -33.20
C ASN A 225 -1.86 -7.88 -33.82
N VAL A 226 -0.88 -7.49 -33.00
CA VAL A 226 0.52 -7.36 -33.40
C VAL A 226 1.14 -8.76 -33.48
N ALA A 227 1.98 -8.98 -34.49
CA ALA A 227 2.69 -10.24 -34.63
C ALA A 227 3.66 -10.44 -33.45
N ALA A 228 3.77 -11.69 -32.98
CA ALA A 228 4.62 -12.01 -31.85
C ALA A 228 6.10 -12.03 -32.27
N ASP A 229 6.90 -11.09 -31.74
CA ASP A 229 8.35 -11.03 -31.97
C ASP A 229 9.08 -10.48 -30.73
N ILE A 230 10.19 -11.11 -30.34
CA ILE A 230 11.05 -10.69 -29.22
C ILE A 230 11.88 -9.47 -29.60
N LEU A 231 12.17 -9.29 -30.89
CA LEU A 231 12.97 -8.17 -31.41
C LEU A 231 12.13 -6.91 -31.69
N ASP A 232 10.80 -7.03 -31.67
CA ASP A 232 9.88 -5.91 -31.80
C ASP A 232 9.69 -5.22 -30.44
N ASP A 233 10.29 -4.04 -30.31
CA ASP A 233 10.22 -3.24 -29.10
C ASP A 233 8.76 -2.81 -28.77
N ASP A 234 7.90 -2.60 -29.78
CA ASP A 234 6.49 -2.23 -29.55
C ASP A 234 5.69 -3.42 -29.03
N TYR A 235 5.96 -4.63 -29.54
CA TYR A 235 5.33 -5.85 -29.04
C TYR A 235 5.78 -6.16 -27.60
N THR A 236 7.08 -6.16 -27.32
CA THR A 236 7.61 -6.45 -25.98
C THR A 236 7.14 -5.41 -24.94
N ALA A 237 7.04 -4.13 -25.32
CA ALA A 237 6.45 -3.10 -24.46
C ALA A 237 4.95 -3.34 -24.20
N GLY A 238 4.22 -3.83 -25.19
CA GLY A 238 2.83 -4.26 -25.07
C GLY A 238 2.64 -5.43 -24.10
N VAL A 239 3.49 -6.45 -24.19
CA VAL A 239 3.50 -7.60 -23.26
C VAL A 239 3.80 -7.12 -21.84
N LEU A 240 4.81 -6.25 -21.65
CA LEU A 240 5.11 -5.67 -20.35
C LEU A 240 3.93 -4.88 -19.79
N LYS A 241 3.20 -4.13 -20.62
CA LYS A 241 2.00 -3.40 -20.19
C LYS A 241 0.89 -4.35 -19.75
N ASN A 242 0.68 -5.46 -20.46
CA ASN A 242 -0.27 -6.49 -20.07
C ASN A 242 0.14 -7.15 -18.74
N PHE A 243 1.44 -7.41 -18.55
CA PHE A 243 1.98 -7.94 -17.30
C PHE A 243 1.80 -6.95 -16.14
N LYS A 244 2.07 -5.66 -16.34
CA LYS A 244 1.81 -4.61 -15.34
C LYS A 244 0.34 -4.59 -14.92
N ARG A 245 -0.60 -4.72 -15.87
CA ARG A 245 -2.03 -4.81 -15.59
C ARG A 245 -2.39 -6.02 -14.73
N ILE A 246 -1.76 -7.18 -14.98
CA ILE A 246 -1.94 -8.37 -14.16
C ILE A 246 -1.47 -8.10 -12.72
N LEU A 247 -0.27 -7.53 -12.56
CA LEU A 247 0.29 -7.18 -11.25
C LEU A 247 -0.58 -6.15 -10.50
N ASP A 248 -1.20 -5.20 -11.21
CA ASP A 248 -2.12 -4.25 -10.61
C ASP A 248 -3.39 -4.94 -10.08
N VAL A 249 -3.96 -5.87 -10.87
CA VAL A 249 -5.15 -6.64 -10.47
C VAL A 249 -4.85 -7.56 -9.30
N SER A 250 -3.70 -8.26 -9.31
CA SER A 250 -3.32 -9.15 -8.21
C SER A 250 -2.89 -8.41 -6.92
N TYR A 251 -2.66 -7.10 -7.00
CA TYR A 251 -2.37 -6.26 -5.84
C TYR A 251 -3.63 -5.69 -5.19
N GLU A 252 -4.80 -5.81 -5.83
CA GLU A 252 -6.04 -5.18 -5.36
C GLU A 252 -6.41 -5.63 -3.93
N THR A 253 -6.24 -6.91 -3.60
CA THR A 253 -6.51 -7.42 -2.25
C THR A 253 -5.62 -6.76 -1.20
N GLU A 254 -4.31 -6.72 -1.45
CA GLU A 254 -3.33 -6.10 -0.53
C GLU A 254 -3.55 -4.59 -0.42
N LYS A 255 -3.93 -3.94 -1.52
CA LYS A 255 -4.30 -2.53 -1.54
C LYS A 255 -5.52 -2.26 -0.65
N VAL A 256 -6.62 -2.98 -0.84
CA VAL A 256 -7.84 -2.82 -0.03
C VAL A 256 -7.56 -3.13 1.44
N HIS A 257 -6.79 -4.18 1.72
CA HIS A 257 -6.41 -4.54 3.08
C HIS A 257 -5.56 -3.43 3.73
N GLY A 258 -4.54 -2.93 3.03
CA GLY A 258 -3.68 -1.83 3.46
C GLY A 258 -4.46 -0.53 3.67
N MET A 259 -5.41 -0.22 2.79
CA MET A 259 -6.31 0.93 2.92
C MET A 259 -7.08 0.89 4.24
N TRP A 260 -7.71 -0.24 4.56
CA TRP A 260 -8.50 -0.38 5.80
C TRP A 260 -7.64 -0.40 7.06
N ILE A 261 -6.52 -1.14 7.06
CA ILE A 261 -5.62 -1.21 8.21
C ILE A 261 -5.01 0.15 8.50
N SER A 262 -4.41 0.79 7.50
CA SER A 262 -3.80 2.12 7.65
C SER A 262 -4.82 3.12 8.18
N SER A 263 -5.99 3.20 7.54
CA SER A 263 -7.04 4.12 7.92
C SER A 263 -7.57 3.84 9.33
N GLY A 264 -7.74 2.57 9.70
CA GLY A 264 -8.16 2.16 11.04
C GLY A 264 -7.15 2.53 12.13
N ILE A 265 -5.86 2.30 11.87
CA ILE A 265 -4.77 2.67 12.80
C ILE A 265 -4.76 4.20 12.99
N TYR A 266 -4.80 4.99 11.92
CA TYR A 266 -4.77 6.44 12.04
C TYR A 266 -6.03 7.03 12.66
N CYS A 267 -7.21 6.45 12.38
CA CYS A 267 -8.43 6.76 13.13
C CYS A 267 -8.23 6.58 14.64
N ALA A 268 -7.66 5.44 15.07
CA ALA A 268 -7.40 5.17 16.47
C ALA A 268 -6.38 6.14 17.08
N VAL A 269 -5.32 6.49 16.33
CA VAL A 269 -4.32 7.48 16.74
C VAL A 269 -4.95 8.87 16.92
N PHE A 270 -5.76 9.34 15.96
CA PHE A 270 -6.40 10.65 16.05
C PHE A 270 -7.46 10.71 17.16
N PHE A 271 -8.21 9.63 17.36
CA PHE A 271 -9.10 9.49 18.51
C PHE A 271 -8.34 9.57 19.83
N GLY A 272 -7.26 8.79 19.97
CA GLY A 272 -6.40 8.79 21.16
C GLY A 272 -5.77 10.15 21.42
N LEU A 273 -5.28 10.83 20.37
CA LEU A 273 -4.74 12.18 20.45
C LEU A 273 -5.80 13.18 20.96
N GLY A 274 -7.04 13.06 20.50
CA GLY A 274 -8.18 13.85 21.00
C GLY A 274 -8.37 13.71 22.52
N LEU A 275 -8.32 12.48 23.02
CA LEU A 275 -8.42 12.20 24.46
C LEU A 275 -7.23 12.75 25.23
N VAL A 276 -6.00 12.52 24.74
CA VAL A 276 -4.76 13.01 25.36
C VAL A 276 -4.74 14.53 25.42
N MET A 277 -5.11 15.22 24.34
CA MET A 277 -5.16 16.69 24.32
C MET A 277 -6.24 17.26 25.27
N GLY A 278 -7.39 16.59 25.39
CA GLY A 278 -8.39 16.95 26.39
C GLY A 278 -7.91 16.72 27.82
N PHE A 279 -7.17 15.64 28.07
CA PHE A 279 -6.55 15.36 29.36
C PHE A 279 -5.44 16.37 29.70
N LEU A 280 -4.58 16.72 28.75
CA LEU A 280 -3.56 17.76 28.91
C LEU A 280 -4.18 19.11 29.26
N MET A 281 -5.26 19.51 28.58
CA MET A 281 -5.97 20.74 28.94
C MET A 281 -6.52 20.69 30.36
N TRP A 282 -7.05 19.54 30.80
CA TRP A 282 -7.50 19.37 32.18
C TRP A 282 -6.35 19.55 33.19
N LEU A 283 -5.18 18.95 32.94
CA LEU A 283 -4.00 19.15 33.79
C LEU A 283 -3.59 20.63 33.87
N LEU A 284 -3.56 21.33 32.73
CA LEU A 284 -3.19 22.75 32.67
C LEU A 284 -4.17 23.65 33.45
N THR A 285 -5.43 23.25 33.55
CA THR A 285 -6.43 23.97 34.35
C THR A 285 -6.34 23.71 35.86
N ARG A 286 -5.64 22.66 36.31
CA ARG A 286 -5.53 22.27 37.74
C ARG A 286 -4.52 23.06 38.57
N GLY A 287 -3.86 24.07 37.99
CA GLY A 287 -2.95 24.95 38.75
C GLY A 287 -3.66 25.68 39.89
N LYS A 288 -3.02 25.75 41.07
CA LYS A 288 -3.57 26.41 42.28
C LYS A 288 -3.97 27.87 42.06
N ASN A 289 -3.27 28.56 41.15
CA ASN A 289 -3.52 29.96 40.80
C ASN A 289 -4.24 30.13 39.44
N ASN A 290 -4.82 29.05 38.89
CA ASN A 290 -5.54 29.11 37.63
C ASN A 290 -7.03 29.43 37.88
N PRO A 291 -7.59 30.52 37.30
CA PRO A 291 -9.01 30.85 37.41
C PRO A 291 -9.94 29.76 36.88
N ASN A 292 -9.44 28.92 35.97
CA ASN A 292 -10.20 27.87 35.30
C ASN A 292 -10.15 26.50 35.99
N ASN A 293 -9.69 26.42 37.25
CA ASN A 293 -9.62 25.18 38.03
C ASN A 293 -11.00 24.51 38.29
N TYR A 294 -12.09 25.19 37.99
CA TYR A 294 -13.44 24.62 38.03
C TYR A 294 -13.78 23.75 36.79
N PHE A 295 -12.93 23.68 35.78
CA PHE A 295 -13.17 22.84 34.60
C PHE A 295 -13.06 21.35 34.96
N SER A 296 -14.16 20.62 34.75
CA SER A 296 -14.17 19.17 34.86
C SER A 296 -13.47 18.53 33.65
N LEU A 297 -12.94 17.32 33.84
CA LEU A 297 -12.29 16.54 32.77
C LEU A 297 -13.22 16.42 31.53
N TRP A 298 -14.50 16.18 31.78
CA TRP A 298 -15.52 16.11 30.72
C TRP A 298 -15.69 17.40 29.94
N LEU A 299 -15.58 18.56 30.59
CA LEU A 299 -15.63 19.84 29.90
C LEU A 299 -14.38 20.04 29.02
N CYS A 300 -13.20 19.69 29.53
CA CYS A 300 -11.95 19.78 28.77
C CYS A 300 -11.95 18.83 27.55
N LEU A 301 -12.49 17.62 27.67
CA LEU A 301 -12.68 16.71 26.54
C LEU A 301 -13.64 17.28 25.49
N LYS A 302 -14.74 17.93 25.91
CA LYS A 302 -15.66 18.61 24.98
C LYS A 302 -14.99 19.78 24.26
N ILE A 303 -14.13 20.53 24.96
CA ILE A 303 -13.35 21.62 24.37
C ILE A 303 -12.37 21.04 23.33
N ALA A 304 -11.64 19.98 23.67
CA ALA A 304 -10.72 19.30 22.76
C ALA A 304 -11.40 18.82 21.48
N ALA A 305 -12.54 18.15 21.64
CA ALA A 305 -13.37 17.67 20.54
C ALA A 305 -13.78 18.78 19.56
N ARG A 306 -14.16 19.96 20.07
CA ARG A 306 -14.51 21.10 19.22
C ARG A 306 -13.30 21.78 18.59
N LEU A 307 -12.16 21.75 19.27
CA LEU A 307 -10.91 22.31 18.75
C LEU A 307 -10.29 21.45 17.65
N ALA A 308 -10.47 20.12 17.70
CA ALA A 308 -9.89 19.19 16.74
C ALA A 308 -10.43 19.38 15.31
N LEU A 309 -11.62 19.97 15.14
CA LEU A 309 -12.26 20.12 13.83
C LEU A 309 -11.48 21.00 12.84
N ALA A 310 -10.92 22.14 13.28
CA ALA A 310 -10.16 23.00 12.36
C ALA A 310 -8.81 22.40 11.93
N PRO A 311 -7.98 21.86 12.85
CA PRO A 311 -6.84 21.01 12.50
C PRO A 311 -7.21 19.93 11.51
N ALA A 312 -8.36 19.26 11.71
CA ALA A 312 -8.79 18.19 10.81
C ALA A 312 -9.09 18.67 9.38
N LEU A 313 -9.74 19.82 9.24
CA LEU A 313 -10.01 20.42 7.93
C LEU A 313 -8.72 20.89 7.25
N ILE A 314 -7.79 21.49 8.00
CA ILE A 314 -6.49 21.89 7.47
C ILE A 314 -5.73 20.65 6.99
N THR A 315 -5.70 19.59 7.81
CA THR A 315 -5.05 18.33 7.46
C THR A 315 -5.71 17.66 6.26
N LEU A 316 -7.03 17.72 6.11
CA LEU A 316 -7.71 17.22 4.92
C LEU A 316 -7.17 17.91 3.65
N VAL A 317 -7.15 19.24 3.64
CA VAL A 317 -6.74 20.03 2.47
C VAL A 317 -5.26 19.83 2.16
N VAL A 318 -4.38 19.97 3.18
CA VAL A 318 -2.93 19.85 2.99
C VAL A 318 -2.52 18.39 2.77
N GLY A 319 -3.22 17.44 3.38
CA GLY A 319 -2.94 16.01 3.28
C GLY A 319 -3.13 15.46 1.87
N PHE A 320 -3.98 16.05 1.03
CA PHE A 320 -4.06 15.66 -0.38
C PHE A 320 -2.77 15.94 -1.16
N PHE A 321 -2.01 16.96 -0.76
CA PHE A 321 -0.72 17.27 -1.37
C PHE A 321 0.43 16.48 -0.73
N LEU A 322 0.33 16.16 0.57
CA LEU A 322 1.39 15.54 1.36
C LEU A 322 0.85 14.36 2.19
N ALA A 323 0.30 13.35 1.52
CA ALA A 323 -0.42 12.27 2.19
C ALA A 323 0.41 11.53 3.26
N ASN A 324 1.69 11.29 2.98
CA ASN A 324 2.61 10.63 3.93
C ASN A 324 2.87 11.44 5.20
N GLN A 325 2.67 12.76 5.15
CA GLN A 325 2.89 13.67 6.28
C GLN A 325 1.59 14.03 7.02
N THR A 326 0.43 13.53 6.55
CA THR A 326 -0.90 13.82 7.10
C THR A 326 -0.99 13.64 8.62
N PRO A 327 -0.46 12.54 9.23
CA PRO A 327 -0.51 12.38 10.68
C PRO A 327 0.26 13.46 11.43
N ILE A 328 1.45 13.83 10.94
CA ILE A 328 2.30 14.85 11.56
C ILE A 328 1.63 16.22 11.45
N ILE A 329 1.06 16.55 10.28
CA ILE A 329 0.34 17.81 10.06
C ILE A 329 -0.83 17.93 11.05
N PHE A 330 -1.61 16.86 11.26
CA PHE A 330 -2.70 16.88 12.23
C PHE A 330 -2.20 17.09 13.66
N ILE A 331 -1.18 16.34 14.07
CA ILE A 331 -0.60 16.43 15.42
C ILE A 331 -0.08 17.85 15.69
N MET A 332 0.65 18.43 14.74
CA MET A 332 1.22 19.77 14.88
C MET A 332 0.14 20.85 14.93
N THR A 333 -0.79 20.84 13.98
CA THR A 333 -1.86 21.84 13.93
C THR A 333 -2.78 21.77 15.14
N PHE A 334 -3.09 20.57 15.63
CA PHE A 334 -3.88 20.40 16.84
C PHE A 334 -3.08 20.79 18.10
N GLY A 335 -1.81 20.39 18.19
CA GLY A 335 -0.92 20.76 19.29
C GLY A 335 -0.75 22.27 19.44
N ILE A 336 -0.41 22.97 18.34
CA ILE A 336 -0.30 24.44 18.32
C ILE A 336 -1.61 25.08 18.78
N ARG A 337 -2.76 24.54 18.34
CA ARG A 337 -4.06 25.08 18.70
C ARG A 337 -4.37 24.92 20.19
N VAL A 338 -4.04 23.78 20.78
CA VAL A 338 -4.21 23.52 22.21
C VAL A 338 -3.26 24.41 23.03
N MET A 339 -2.01 24.57 22.59
CA MET A 339 -1.05 25.49 23.21
C MET A 339 -1.51 26.94 23.14
N TRP A 340 -2.09 27.37 22.02
CA TRP A 340 -2.65 28.72 21.91
C TRP A 340 -3.75 28.96 22.94
N ILE A 341 -4.63 27.98 23.14
CA ILE A 341 -5.68 28.06 24.17
C ILE A 341 -5.09 28.12 25.57
N SER A 342 -4.06 27.33 25.84
CA SER A 342 -3.43 27.35 27.16
C SER A 342 -2.78 28.71 27.46
N MET A 343 -2.17 29.34 26.46
CA MET A 343 -1.49 30.63 26.61
C MET A 343 -2.44 31.83 26.71
N LYS A 344 -3.57 31.81 25.99
CA LYS A 344 -4.44 33.00 25.86
C LYS A 344 -5.71 32.93 26.72
N GLU A 345 -6.39 31.79 26.74
CA GLU A 345 -7.71 31.64 27.36
C GLU A 345 -7.64 30.95 28.73
N LEU A 346 -6.62 30.11 28.95
CA LEU A 346 -6.44 29.37 30.21
C LEU A 346 -5.26 29.87 31.06
N ARG A 347 -4.75 31.08 30.77
CA ARG A 347 -3.58 31.64 31.46
C ARG A 347 -3.85 31.81 32.96
N PRO A 348 -2.93 31.41 33.85
CA PRO A 348 -3.01 31.73 35.26
C PRO A 348 -2.88 33.24 35.48
N ILE A 349 -3.62 33.79 36.45
CA ILE A 349 -3.45 35.19 36.85
C ILE A 349 -2.10 35.29 37.56
N GLN A 350 -1.19 36.08 36.99
CA GLN A 350 0.04 36.47 37.67
C GLN A 350 -0.36 37.58 38.65
N ASN A 351 -0.34 37.25 39.95
CA ASN A 351 -0.39 38.25 41.01
C ASN A 351 0.91 39.03 41.05
#